data_AF-A0A7K3NJQ6-F1
#
_entry.id   AF-A0A7K3NJQ6-F1
#
_cell.length_a   1.000
_cell.length_b   1.000
_cell.length_c   1.000
_cell.angle_alpha   90.00
_cell.angle_beta   90.00
_cell.angle_gamma   90.00
#
_symmetry.space_group_name_H-M   'P 1'
#
loop_
_entity.id
_entity.type
_entity.pdbx_description
1 polymer ?
#
loop_
_entity_poly.entity_id
_entity_poly.type
_entity_poly.pdbx_seq_one_letter_code
_entity_poly.pdbx_strand_id
1 'polypeptide(L)'
;MKRVLSLTLLVLALCGGVLALAGQAPGGDGLIPREAFLRTLVRLDLTEAQKRDVAVVLRSHRGEARAAFDRVRAAADTFRQTAASPAADEAAVRQAFRGLAAAGEEAVVVKNRIMAEVRGKLTPEQQKLLLESRDLIAEKVRERVETARAIFEEWIETHAVGVS
;
A
#
# COMPACT_ATOMS: atom_id res chain seq x y z
N MET A 1 2.43 -21.91 20.07
CA MET A 1 2.71 -20.54 19.59
C MET A 1 2.23 -20.26 18.16
N LYS A 2 2.30 -21.22 17.21
CA LYS A 2 1.79 -21.03 15.83
C LYS A 2 0.26 -20.92 15.69
N ARG A 3 -0.51 -21.57 16.59
CA ARG A 3 -1.99 -21.61 16.54
C ARG A 3 -2.69 -20.35 17.07
N VAL A 4 -2.02 -19.58 17.94
CA VAL A 4 -2.57 -18.33 18.49
C VAL A 4 -2.38 -17.17 17.50
N LEU A 5 -1.28 -17.16 16.74
CA LEU A 5 -1.05 -16.21 15.65
C LEU A 5 -2.10 -16.31 14.52
N SER A 6 -2.64 -17.50 14.27
CA SER A 6 -3.64 -17.72 13.21
C SER A 6 -5.01 -17.15 13.55
N LEU A 7 -5.38 -17.10 14.84
CA LEU A 7 -6.69 -16.61 15.27
C LEU A 7 -6.76 -15.08 15.35
N THR A 8 -5.66 -14.40 15.69
CA THR A 8 -5.61 -12.93 15.72
C THR A 8 -5.66 -12.31 14.32
N LEU A 9 -5.08 -12.97 13.31
CA LEU A 9 -5.18 -12.58 11.91
C LEU A 9 -6.61 -12.75 11.35
N LEU A 10 -7.36 -13.74 11.84
CA LEU A 10 -8.74 -14.03 11.42
C LEU A 10 -9.72 -12.96 11.95
N VAL A 11 -9.55 -12.48 13.17
CA VAL A 11 -10.40 -11.43 13.77
C VAL A 11 -10.17 -10.06 13.11
N LEU A 12 -8.93 -9.76 12.71
CA LEU A 12 -8.60 -8.55 11.93
C LEU A 12 -9.20 -8.55 10.51
N ALA A 13 -9.41 -9.74 9.91
CA ALA A 13 -10.09 -9.88 8.63
C ALA A 13 -11.61 -9.67 8.73
N LEU A 14 -12.22 -9.97 9.89
CA LEU A 14 -13.68 -9.89 10.09
C LEU A 14 -14.21 -8.49 10.42
N CYS A 15 -13.38 -7.56 10.93
CA CYS A 15 -13.82 -6.19 11.26
C CYS A 15 -13.45 -5.11 10.22
N GLY A 16 -12.87 -5.48 9.07
CA GLY A 16 -12.20 -4.54 8.15
C GLY A 16 -12.92 -4.23 6.82
N GLY A 17 -14.24 -4.30 6.76
CA GLY A 17 -15.05 -4.14 5.52
C GLY A 17 -15.05 -2.76 4.83
N VAL A 18 -14.14 -1.83 5.16
CA VAL A 18 -14.08 -0.49 4.52
C VAL A 18 -12.70 -0.15 3.94
N LEU A 19 -11.66 -0.96 4.16
CA LEU A 19 -10.31 -0.69 3.61
C LEU A 19 -10.06 -1.28 2.21
N ALA A 20 -11.09 -1.78 1.53
CA ALA A 20 -11.00 -2.19 0.13
C ALA A 20 -10.79 -1.00 -0.84
N LEU A 21 -10.99 0.23 -0.40
CA LEU A 21 -10.67 1.45 -1.17
C LEU A 21 -9.29 2.06 -0.84
N ALA A 22 -8.52 1.42 0.04
CA ALA A 22 -7.21 1.91 0.46
C ALA A 22 -6.14 0.82 0.51
N GLY A 23 -6.09 -0.09 -0.48
CA GLY A 23 -4.89 -0.83 -0.93
C GLY A 23 -3.89 -1.41 0.09
N GLN A 24 -4.28 -1.73 1.34
CA GLN A 24 -3.32 -1.97 2.43
C GLN A 24 -3.94 -2.71 3.64
N ALA A 25 -3.53 -3.95 3.91
CA ALA A 25 -3.01 -4.42 5.21
C ALA A 25 -2.92 -5.97 5.19
N PRO A 26 -1.90 -6.64 5.77
CA PRO A 26 -0.75 -6.15 6.53
C PRO A 26 0.58 -6.33 5.74
N GLY A 27 1.44 -5.31 5.71
CA GLY A 27 2.75 -5.37 5.03
C GLY A 27 2.75 -4.93 3.56
N GLY A 28 1.63 -4.44 3.04
CA GLY A 28 1.64 -3.69 1.79
C GLY A 28 2.30 -2.34 2.05
N ASP A 29 3.38 -2.03 1.34
CA ASP A 29 3.84 -0.66 1.22
C ASP A 29 2.77 0.13 0.45
N GLY A 30 2.16 1.14 1.08
CA GLY A 30 1.18 2.08 0.48
C GLY A 30 1.79 2.99 -0.58
N LEU A 31 3.03 2.69 -0.87
CA LEU A 31 3.88 3.27 -1.85
C LEU A 31 4.39 2.09 -2.64
N ILE A 32 4.17 2.12 -3.95
CA ILE A 32 4.78 1.22 -4.91
C ILE A 32 6.17 0.80 -4.38
N PRO A 33 6.39 -0.49 -4.07
CA PRO A 33 7.69 -0.96 -3.58
C PRO A 33 8.79 -0.36 -4.45
N ARG A 34 9.92 0.05 -3.87
CA ARG A 34 11.00 0.70 -4.65
C ARG A 34 11.36 -0.11 -5.90
N GLU A 35 11.30 -1.43 -5.79
CA GLU A 35 11.47 -2.38 -6.89
C GLU A 35 10.40 -2.25 -7.99
N ALA A 36 9.13 -2.09 -7.63
CA ALA A 36 8.05 -1.88 -8.59
C ALA A 36 8.17 -0.51 -9.27
N PHE A 37 8.61 0.54 -8.56
CA PHE A 37 8.87 1.86 -9.16
C PHE A 37 10.06 1.81 -10.13
N LEU A 38 11.15 1.13 -9.74
CA LEU A 38 12.31 0.91 -10.60
C LEU A 38 11.94 0.08 -11.84
N ARG A 39 11.12 -0.96 -11.69
CA ARG A 39 10.59 -1.73 -12.83
C ARG A 39 9.76 -0.87 -13.77
N THR A 40 8.97 0.09 -13.25
CA THR A 40 8.26 1.05 -14.09
C THR A 40 9.21 1.97 -14.84
N LEU A 41 10.24 2.53 -14.19
CA LEU A 41 11.23 3.38 -14.86
C LEU A 41 12.00 2.64 -15.96
N VAL A 42 12.34 1.36 -15.74
CA VAL A 42 12.98 0.50 -16.75
C VAL A 42 12.06 0.26 -17.95
N ARG A 43 10.74 0.14 -17.74
CA ARG A 43 9.76 -0.07 -18.82
C ARG A 43 9.48 1.17 -19.68
N LEU A 44 9.79 2.37 -19.18
CA LEU A 44 9.58 3.61 -19.91
C LEU A 44 10.66 3.90 -20.96
N ASP A 45 11.68 3.05 -21.06
CA ASP A 45 12.82 3.18 -21.98
C ASP A 45 13.38 4.60 -22.00
N LEU A 46 13.75 5.10 -20.82
CA LEU A 46 14.24 6.46 -20.65
C LEU A 46 15.58 6.62 -21.37
N THR A 47 15.75 7.71 -22.10
CA THR A 47 17.07 8.10 -22.64
C THR A 47 18.05 8.36 -21.49
N GLU A 48 19.36 8.30 -21.76
CA GLU A 48 20.38 8.61 -20.75
C GLU A 48 20.26 10.03 -20.17
N ALA A 49 19.80 10.98 -20.97
CA ALA A 49 19.51 12.33 -20.51
C ALA A 49 18.32 12.35 -19.53
N GLN A 50 17.21 11.67 -19.87
CA GLN A 50 16.04 11.57 -19.00
C GLN A 50 16.35 10.81 -17.71
N LYS A 51 17.15 9.74 -17.76
CA LYS A 51 17.60 9.02 -16.55
C LYS A 51 18.36 9.95 -15.61
N ARG A 52 19.26 10.79 -16.13
CA ARG A 52 19.97 11.79 -15.33
C ARG A 52 19.02 12.81 -14.72
N ASP A 53 18.10 13.36 -15.50
CA ASP A 53 17.13 14.34 -15.00
C ASP A 53 16.22 13.77 -13.91
N VAL A 54 15.70 12.55 -14.12
CA VAL A 54 14.89 11.83 -13.12
C VAL A 54 15.72 11.54 -11.87
N ALA A 55 16.98 11.13 -12.01
CA ALA A 55 17.87 10.88 -10.87
C ALA A 55 18.13 12.16 -10.06
N VAL A 56 18.27 13.32 -10.71
CA VAL A 56 18.42 14.62 -10.04
C VAL A 56 17.17 14.95 -9.22
N VAL A 57 15.97 14.80 -9.80
CA VAL A 57 14.69 15.00 -9.10
C VAL A 57 14.57 14.05 -7.90
N LEU A 58 14.86 12.77 -8.08
CA LEU A 58 14.78 11.80 -6.98
C LEU A 58 15.81 12.09 -5.88
N ARG A 59 17.00 12.59 -6.25
CA ARG A 59 18.04 12.98 -5.31
C ARG A 59 17.64 14.21 -4.50
N SER A 60 17.05 15.24 -5.12
CA SER A 60 16.64 16.46 -4.42
C SER A 60 15.55 16.18 -3.38
N HIS A 61 14.65 15.25 -3.67
CA HIS A 61 13.54 14.89 -2.77
C HIS A 61 13.83 13.71 -1.84
N ARG A 62 15.02 13.11 -1.91
CA ARG A 62 15.34 11.85 -1.20
C ARG A 62 15.10 11.93 0.30
N GLY A 63 15.53 13.04 0.94
CA GLY A 63 15.42 13.23 2.38
C GLY A 63 13.96 13.36 2.83
N GLU A 64 13.21 14.21 2.15
CA GLU A 64 11.79 14.42 2.44
C GLU A 64 10.95 13.17 2.19
N ALA A 65 11.16 12.51 1.05
CA ALA A 65 10.51 11.24 0.76
C ALA A 65 10.80 10.23 1.88
N ARG A 66 12.09 10.04 2.25
CA ARG A 66 12.50 9.13 3.32
C ARG A 66 11.80 9.45 4.65
N ALA A 67 11.76 10.72 5.04
CA ALA A 67 11.10 11.13 6.27
C ALA A 67 9.59 10.81 6.25
N ALA A 68 8.90 11.06 5.13
CA ALA A 68 7.48 10.71 4.99
C ALA A 68 7.24 9.19 5.10
N PHE A 69 8.09 8.38 4.45
CA PHE A 69 8.05 6.92 4.55
C PHE A 69 8.27 6.41 5.97
N ASP A 70 9.27 6.94 6.67
CA ASP A 70 9.61 6.50 8.02
C ASP A 70 8.46 6.84 9.00
N ARG A 71 7.77 7.98 8.79
CA ARG A 71 6.58 8.35 9.56
C ARG A 71 5.40 7.40 9.33
N VAL A 72 5.12 7.05 8.07
CA VAL A 72 4.08 6.05 7.75
C VAL A 72 4.42 4.70 8.38
N ARG A 73 5.68 4.26 8.29
CA ARG A 73 6.11 2.99 8.89
C ARG A 73 5.90 2.98 10.40
N ALA A 74 6.35 4.02 11.10
CA ALA A 74 6.18 4.14 12.54
C ALA A 74 4.70 4.18 12.96
N ALA A 75 3.86 4.92 12.23
CA ALA A 75 2.43 4.97 12.49
C ALA A 75 1.73 3.62 12.20
N ALA A 76 2.16 2.90 11.17
CA ALA A 76 1.65 1.57 10.87
C ALA A 76 2.05 0.54 11.94
N ASP A 77 3.28 0.61 12.43
CA ASP A 77 3.75 -0.24 13.53
C ASP A 77 2.95 0.04 14.81
N THR A 78 2.68 1.31 15.11
CA THR A 78 1.84 1.75 16.25
C THR A 78 0.41 1.21 16.12
N PHE A 79 -0.20 1.36 14.94
CA PHE A 79 -1.54 0.82 14.67
C PHE A 79 -1.59 -0.69 14.83
N ARG A 80 -0.63 -1.43 14.26
CA ARG A 80 -0.57 -2.90 14.38
C ARG A 80 -0.41 -3.35 15.83
N GLN A 81 0.47 -2.70 16.59
CA GLN A 81 0.68 -3.04 18.00
C GLN A 81 -0.57 -2.74 18.83
N THR A 82 -1.24 -1.62 18.56
CA THR A 82 -2.49 -1.26 19.25
C THR A 82 -3.59 -2.26 18.91
N ALA A 83 -3.83 -2.55 17.63
CA ALA A 83 -4.87 -3.46 17.20
C ALA A 83 -4.62 -4.93 17.63
N ALA A 84 -3.36 -5.33 17.83
CA ALA A 84 -3.01 -6.66 18.32
C ALA A 84 -3.03 -6.76 19.85
N SER A 85 -3.15 -5.65 20.58
CA SER A 85 -3.18 -5.64 22.03
C SER A 85 -4.49 -6.25 22.55
N PRO A 86 -4.43 -7.24 23.45
CA PRO A 86 -5.63 -7.80 24.09
C PRO A 86 -6.44 -6.79 24.90
N ALA A 87 -5.85 -5.65 25.25
CA ALA A 87 -6.47 -4.59 26.05
C ALA A 87 -6.97 -3.41 25.20
N ALA A 88 -6.84 -3.46 23.87
CA ALA A 88 -7.29 -2.37 23.02
C ALA A 88 -8.82 -2.31 22.94
N ASP A 89 -9.36 -1.14 23.22
CA ASP A 89 -10.75 -0.81 22.95
C ASP A 89 -10.91 -0.13 21.57
N GLU A 90 -12.17 0.08 21.17
CA GLU A 90 -12.49 0.72 19.90
C GLU A 90 -11.88 2.12 19.77
N ALA A 91 -11.86 2.88 20.86
CA ALA A 91 -11.35 4.26 20.86
C ALA A 91 -9.85 4.28 20.57
N ALA A 92 -9.08 3.39 21.21
CA ALA A 92 -7.64 3.25 20.99
C ALA A 92 -7.33 2.84 19.54
N VAL A 93 -8.08 1.88 18.99
CA VAL A 93 -7.89 1.44 17.59
C VAL A 93 -8.21 2.57 16.62
N ARG A 94 -9.32 3.29 16.81
CA ARG A 94 -9.69 4.44 15.97
C ARG A 94 -8.64 5.55 16.04
N GLN A 95 -8.11 5.84 17.22
CA GLN A 95 -7.08 6.85 17.41
C GLN A 95 -5.78 6.46 16.68
N ALA A 96 -5.32 5.23 16.86
CA ALA A 96 -4.12 4.74 16.19
C ALA A 96 -4.28 4.74 14.66
N PHE A 97 -5.46 4.37 14.16
CA PHE A 97 -5.76 4.45 12.72
C PHE A 97 -5.76 5.88 12.19
N ARG A 98 -6.32 6.85 12.92
CA ARG A 98 -6.25 8.28 12.53
C ARG A 98 -4.80 8.77 12.40
N GLY A 99 -3.92 8.33 13.30
CA GLY A 99 -2.49 8.62 13.22
C GLY A 99 -1.84 8.05 11.96
N LEU A 100 -2.18 6.80 11.60
CA LEU A 100 -1.74 6.18 10.35
C LEU A 100 -2.28 6.93 9.12
N ALA A 101 -3.55 7.30 9.12
CA ALA A 101 -4.19 8.03 8.01
C ALA A 101 -3.52 9.38 7.76
N ALA A 102 -3.26 10.16 8.82
CA ALA A 102 -2.58 11.46 8.72
C ALA A 102 -1.17 11.32 8.15
N ALA A 103 -0.38 10.34 8.62
CA ALA A 103 0.95 10.08 8.07
C ALA A 103 0.88 9.64 6.59
N GLY A 104 -0.12 8.83 6.22
CA GLY A 104 -0.35 8.37 4.86
C GLY A 104 -0.72 9.51 3.90
N GLU A 105 -1.59 10.42 4.33
CA GLU A 105 -2.00 11.61 3.56
C GLU A 105 -0.78 12.44 3.15
N GLU A 106 0.07 12.79 4.12
CA GLU A 106 1.28 13.57 3.84
C GLU A 106 2.24 12.85 2.87
N ALA A 107 2.42 11.54 3.06
CA ALA A 107 3.27 10.74 2.17
C ALA A 107 2.73 10.70 0.73
N VAL A 108 1.41 10.64 0.56
CA VAL A 108 0.75 10.70 -0.76
C VAL A 108 0.97 12.06 -1.41
N VAL A 109 0.89 13.16 -0.67
CA VAL A 109 1.18 14.51 -1.20
C VAL A 109 2.64 14.62 -1.67
N VAL A 110 3.60 14.20 -0.83
CA VAL A 110 5.04 14.20 -1.19
C VAL A 110 5.28 13.35 -2.44
N LYS A 111 4.74 12.13 -2.48
CA LYS A 111 4.84 11.23 -3.64
C LYS A 111 4.28 11.89 -4.90
N ASN A 112 3.10 12.51 -4.82
CA ASN A 112 2.46 13.12 -5.99
C ASN A 112 3.29 14.28 -6.54
N ARG A 113 3.84 15.13 -5.67
CA ARG A 113 4.72 16.24 -6.11
C ARG A 113 5.95 15.72 -6.85
N ILE A 114 6.65 14.74 -6.27
CA ILE A 114 7.83 14.10 -6.90
C ILE A 114 7.45 13.50 -8.26
N MET A 115 6.32 12.78 -8.32
CA MET A 115 5.86 12.16 -9.56
C MET A 115 5.44 13.19 -10.62
N ALA A 116 4.92 14.35 -10.24
CA ALA A 116 4.62 15.44 -11.17
C ALA A 116 5.91 15.97 -11.82
N GLU A 117 6.96 16.19 -11.03
CA GLU A 117 8.28 16.60 -11.56
C GLU A 117 8.90 15.54 -12.48
N VAL A 118 8.81 14.26 -12.10
CA VAL A 118 9.29 13.14 -12.93
C VAL A 118 8.52 13.09 -14.26
N ARG A 119 7.18 13.21 -14.25
CA ARG A 119 6.37 13.22 -15.48
C ARG A 119 6.76 14.36 -16.42
N GLY A 120 7.15 15.51 -15.88
CA GLY A 120 7.66 16.64 -16.65
C GLY A 120 8.97 16.34 -17.43
N LYS A 121 9.64 15.22 -17.17
CA LYS A 121 10.83 14.76 -17.90
C LYS A 121 10.53 13.70 -18.96
N LEU A 122 9.29 13.22 -19.02
CA LEU A 122 8.87 12.16 -19.93
C LEU A 122 8.23 12.73 -21.19
N THR A 123 8.35 12.03 -22.31
CA THR A 123 7.58 12.35 -23.52
C THR A 123 6.10 12.03 -23.31
N PRO A 124 5.18 12.59 -24.12
CA PRO A 124 3.76 12.24 -24.06
C PRO A 124 3.48 10.73 -24.15
N GLU A 125 4.23 10.02 -25.00
CA GLU A 125 4.11 8.58 -25.19
C GLU A 125 4.53 7.80 -23.94
N GLN A 126 5.64 8.22 -23.31
CA GLN A 126 6.10 7.63 -22.04
C GLN A 126 5.12 7.93 -20.89
N GLN A 127 4.49 9.11 -20.87
CA GLN A 127 3.44 9.41 -19.89
C GLN A 127 2.22 8.50 -20.07
N LYS A 128 1.84 8.21 -21.31
CA LYS A 128 0.75 7.26 -21.61
C LYS A 128 1.09 5.85 -21.12
N LEU A 129 2.31 5.36 -21.37
CA LEU A 129 2.77 4.06 -20.88
C LEU A 129 2.78 3.97 -19.34
N LEU A 130 3.08 5.09 -18.65
CA LEU A 130 3.01 5.17 -17.19
C LEU A 130 1.57 4.99 -16.69
N LEU A 131 0.58 5.59 -17.38
CA LEU A 131 -0.84 5.47 -17.04
C LEU A 131 -1.36 4.06 -17.29
N GLU A 132 -1.05 3.46 -18.44
CA GLU A 132 -1.45 2.09 -18.77
C GLU A 132 -0.84 1.07 -17.79
N SER A 133 0.41 1.28 -17.39
CA SER A 133 1.06 0.45 -16.36
C SER A 133 0.34 0.49 -15.02
N ARG A 134 -0.24 1.65 -14.64
CA ARG A 134 -1.04 1.78 -13.43
C ARG A 134 -2.33 0.95 -13.53
N ASP A 135 -3.00 1.00 -14.67
CA ASP A 135 -4.28 0.33 -14.87
C ASP A 135 -4.12 -1.20 -14.87
N LEU A 136 -3.03 -1.71 -15.48
CA LEU A 136 -2.65 -3.12 -15.40
C LEU A 136 -2.36 -3.58 -13.96
N ILE A 137 -1.70 -2.74 -13.15
CA ILE A 137 -1.48 -3.05 -11.73
C ILE A 137 -2.83 -3.09 -10.99
N ALA A 138 -3.73 -2.15 -11.27
CA ALA A 138 -5.04 -2.10 -10.64
C ALA A 138 -5.89 -3.35 -10.98
N GLU A 139 -5.85 -3.81 -12.23
CA GLU A 139 -6.51 -5.04 -12.66
C GLU A 139 -5.97 -6.27 -11.91
N LYS A 140 -4.64 -6.44 -11.87
CA LYS A 140 -4.02 -7.53 -11.10
C LYS A 140 -4.36 -7.49 -9.61
N VAL A 141 -4.51 -6.30 -9.05
CA VAL A 141 -4.95 -6.14 -7.66
C VAL A 141 -6.40 -6.61 -7.51
N ARG A 142 -7.30 -6.26 -8.44
CA ARG A 142 -8.69 -6.74 -8.43
C ARG A 142 -8.77 -8.25 -8.49
N GLU A 143 -8.09 -8.88 -9.46
CA GLU A 143 -8.05 -10.34 -9.60
C GLU A 143 -7.60 -11.03 -8.30
N ARG A 144 -6.56 -10.48 -7.64
CA ARG A 144 -6.07 -11.02 -6.37
C ARG A 144 -7.07 -10.88 -5.23
N VAL A 145 -7.79 -9.76 -5.18
CA VAL A 145 -8.85 -9.53 -4.17
C VAL A 145 -10.00 -10.50 -4.39
N GLU A 146 -10.45 -10.68 -5.64
CA GLU A 146 -11.50 -11.62 -6.00
C GLU A 146 -11.12 -13.06 -5.66
N THR A 147 -9.89 -13.45 -5.99
CA THR A 147 -9.35 -14.77 -5.65
C THR A 147 -9.32 -14.98 -4.13
N ALA A 148 -8.79 -14.00 -3.38
CA ALA A 148 -8.73 -14.09 -1.92
C ALA A 148 -10.13 -14.17 -1.29
N ARG A 149 -11.11 -13.46 -1.86
CA ARG A 149 -12.50 -13.52 -1.45
C ARG A 149 -13.09 -14.91 -1.72
N ALA A 150 -12.93 -15.46 -2.91
CA ALA A 150 -13.45 -16.78 -3.24
C ALA A 150 -12.91 -17.86 -2.28
N ILE A 151 -11.62 -17.83 -1.97
CA ILE A 151 -10.99 -18.74 -1.00
C ILE A 151 -11.60 -18.59 0.41
N PHE A 152 -11.84 -17.34 0.84
CA PHE A 152 -12.42 -17.07 2.15
C PHE A 152 -13.86 -17.59 2.24
N GLU A 153 -14.67 -17.33 1.23
CA GLU A 153 -16.06 -17.76 1.15
C GLU A 153 -16.16 -19.30 1.10
N GLU A 154 -15.34 -19.97 0.29
CA GLU A 154 -15.25 -21.44 0.26
C GLU A 154 -14.87 -22.01 1.64
N TRP A 155 -13.93 -21.37 2.35
CA TRP A 155 -13.55 -21.78 3.69
C TRP A 155 -14.72 -21.64 4.68
N ILE A 156 -15.47 -20.53 4.62
CA ILE A 156 -16.68 -20.33 5.45
C ILE A 156 -17.70 -21.42 5.16
N GLU A 157 -18.06 -21.61 3.88
CA GLU A 157 -19.07 -22.58 3.48
C GLU A 157 -18.70 -24.00 3.92
N THR A 158 -17.44 -24.40 3.73
CA THR A 158 -16.95 -25.73 4.13
C THR A 158 -17.04 -25.98 5.63
N HIS A 159 -16.81 -24.95 6.45
CA HIS A 159 -16.71 -25.10 7.92
C HIS A 159 -17.95 -24.64 8.68
N ALA A 160 -18.93 -24.01 8.00
CA ALA A 160 -20.20 -23.61 8.59
C ALA A 160 -21.26 -24.73 8.60
N VAL A 161 -21.09 -25.80 7.80
CA VAL A 161 -22.01 -26.94 7.78
C VAL A 161 -21.88 -27.74 9.09
N GLY A 162 -22.89 -27.59 9.97
CA GLY A 162 -22.95 -28.27 11.28
C GLY A 162 -23.26 -27.33 12.46
N VAL A 163 -23.36 -26.02 12.23
CA VAL A 163 -23.86 -25.07 13.23
C VAL A 163 -25.35 -24.82 12.96
N SER A 164 -26.20 -25.69 13.53
CA SER A 164 -27.65 -25.51 13.63
C SER A 164 -28.08 -25.74 15.06
#